data_AF-A0A9E2M0E9-F1
#
_entry.id   AF-A0A9E2M0E9-F1
#
_cell.length_a   1.000
_cell.length_b   1.000
_cell.length_c   1.000
_cell.angle_alpha   90.00
_cell.angle_beta   90.00
_cell.angle_gamma   90.00
#
_symmetry.space_group_name_H-M   'P 1'
#
loop_
_entity.id
_entity.type
_entity.pdbx_description
1 polymer ?
#
loop_
_entity_poly.entity_id
_entity_poly.type
_entity_poly.pdbx_seq_one_letter_code
_entity_poly.pdbx_strand_id
1 'polypeptide(L)'
;MNKSVLTAVAAFFALLIVHAFASVPEEGSANSGFKRVLYTVELDKSVLNKPALAIVWRQYGELKVKWRTEIFRERFPEAESYHSTFEEEYECRKFLAEKWEELQNTRASHKDAYLENLVKVKNSRYFREYIYSYFKKGSWNIDKDKLYLDEFKKWREMNMSGPKKETHVELKKIELAEW
;
A
#
# COMPACT_ATOMS: atom_id res chain seq x y z
N MET A 1 -18.04 -18.51 -31.58
CA MET A 1 -17.62 -17.52 -30.56
C MET A 1 -16.26 -16.99 -30.96
N ASN A 2 -16.19 -15.69 -31.31
CA ASN A 2 -15.06 -15.13 -32.05
C ASN A 2 -13.92 -14.70 -31.10
N LYS A 3 -12.69 -15.20 -31.32
CA LYS A 3 -11.53 -14.98 -30.43
C LYS A 3 -11.21 -13.50 -30.19
N SER A 4 -11.56 -12.61 -31.13
CA SER A 4 -11.35 -11.16 -31.02
C SER A 4 -12.22 -10.46 -29.97
N VAL A 5 -13.37 -11.02 -29.60
CA VAL A 5 -14.22 -10.44 -28.53
C VAL A 5 -13.65 -10.77 -27.15
N LEU A 6 -13.00 -11.92 -26.99
CA LEU A 6 -12.29 -12.26 -25.74
C LEU A 6 -11.06 -11.36 -25.51
N THR A 7 -10.39 -10.91 -26.57
CA THR A 7 -9.22 -10.03 -26.46
C THR A 7 -9.61 -8.60 -26.08
N ALA A 8 -10.77 -8.11 -26.53
CA ALA A 8 -11.26 -6.77 -26.18
C ALA A 8 -11.75 -6.66 -24.73
N VAL A 9 -12.29 -7.74 -24.16
CA VAL A 9 -12.70 -7.77 -22.74
C VAL A 9 -11.50 -7.90 -21.80
N ALA A 10 -10.39 -8.49 -22.26
CA ALA A 10 -9.14 -8.55 -21.49
C ALA A 10 -8.42 -7.18 -21.37
N ALA A 11 -8.67 -6.24 -22.29
CA ALA A 11 -8.06 -4.92 -22.28
C ALA A 11 -8.81 -3.89 -21.41
N PHE A 12 -10.02 -4.19 -20.94
CA PHE A 12 -10.83 -3.27 -20.13
C PHE A 12 -10.63 -3.42 -18.61
N PHE A 13 -9.80 -4.37 -18.16
CA PHE A 13 -9.57 -4.65 -16.73
C PHE A 13 -8.28 -4.06 -16.15
N ALA A 14 -7.51 -3.29 -16.91
CA ALA A 14 -6.16 -2.88 -16.51
C ALA A 14 -6.05 -1.49 -15.84
N LEU A 15 -7.16 -0.76 -15.66
CA LEU A 15 -7.14 0.54 -14.98
C LEU A 15 -8.44 0.74 -14.22
N LEU A 16 -8.54 0.13 -13.03
CA LEU A 16 -9.68 0.38 -12.16
C LEU A 16 -9.34 1.59 -11.28
N ILE A 17 -9.65 2.78 -11.81
CA ILE A 17 -9.39 4.05 -11.14
C ILE A 17 -10.26 4.14 -9.88
N VAL A 18 -9.65 3.91 -8.72
CA VAL A 18 -10.22 4.42 -7.46
C VAL A 18 -9.97 5.92 -7.44
N HIS A 19 -11.03 6.72 -7.42
CA HIS A 19 -10.93 8.15 -7.18
C HIS A 19 -11.12 8.37 -5.68
N ALA A 20 -10.05 8.68 -4.96
CA ALA A 20 -10.19 9.31 -3.65
C ALA A 20 -9.94 10.82 -3.82
N PHE A 21 -10.87 11.61 -3.29
CA PHE A 21 -10.85 13.06 -3.39
C PHE A 21 -10.26 13.65 -2.12
N ALA A 22 -9.29 14.54 -2.27
CA ALA A 22 -8.83 15.35 -1.17
C ALA A 22 -8.56 16.78 -1.65
N SER A 23 -9.18 17.73 -0.96
CA SER A 23 -8.85 19.14 -1.10
C SER A 23 -7.60 19.40 -0.27
N VAL A 24 -6.48 19.71 -0.91
CA VAL A 24 -5.26 20.10 -0.19
C VAL A 24 -5.08 21.60 -0.42
N PRO A 25 -5.10 22.44 0.62
CA PRO A 25 -4.78 23.86 0.46
C PRO A 25 -3.31 24.00 0.04
N GLU A 26 -3.04 24.87 -0.93
CA GLU A 26 -1.69 25.24 -1.34
C GLU A 26 -1.32 26.54 -0.62
N GLU A 27 -0.37 26.50 0.31
CA GLU A 27 0.14 27.71 0.95
C GLU A 27 1.25 28.32 0.11
N GLY A 28 1.07 29.59 -0.28
CA GLY A 28 2.08 30.37 -1.00
C GLY A 28 1.59 31.53 -1.87
N SER A 29 0.30 31.87 -1.90
CA SER A 29 -0.17 33.02 -2.69
C SER A 29 -1.45 33.60 -2.11
N ALA A 30 -1.57 34.93 -2.06
CA ALA A 30 -2.75 35.68 -1.64
C ALA A 30 -4.01 35.45 -2.54
N ASN A 31 -3.89 34.56 -3.53
CA ASN A 31 -4.97 33.99 -4.35
C ASN A 31 -4.92 32.44 -4.29
N SER A 32 -4.94 31.83 -3.10
CA SER A 32 -4.82 30.36 -2.99
C SER A 32 -6.15 29.67 -3.30
N GLY A 33 -6.32 29.24 -4.55
CA GLY A 33 -7.32 28.25 -4.94
C GLY A 33 -7.09 26.91 -4.20
N PHE A 34 -8.17 26.17 -3.97
CA PHE A 34 -8.07 24.82 -3.43
C PHE A 34 -7.68 23.87 -4.56
N LYS A 35 -6.38 23.54 -4.67
CA LYS A 35 -5.97 22.47 -5.57
C LYS A 35 -6.56 21.14 -5.11
N ARG A 36 -7.53 20.63 -5.87
CA ARG A 36 -8.01 19.27 -5.70
C ARG A 36 -6.96 18.31 -6.21
N VAL A 37 -6.48 17.46 -5.31
CA VAL A 37 -5.57 16.38 -5.65
C VAL A 37 -6.38 15.11 -5.74
N LEU A 38 -6.32 14.47 -6.90
CA LEU A 38 -6.83 13.12 -7.10
C LEU A 38 -5.67 12.14 -7.04
N TYR A 39 -5.91 10.97 -6.45
CA TYR A 39 -5.02 9.84 -6.58
C TYR A 39 -5.74 8.72 -7.34
N THR A 40 -5.02 8.06 -8.24
CA THR A 40 -5.43 6.80 -8.83
C THR A 40 -4.61 5.66 -8.23
N VAL A 41 -5.28 4.54 -7.96
CA VAL A 41 -4.65 3.28 -7.54
C VAL A 41 -4.47 2.42 -8.78
N GLU A 42 -3.24 2.22 -9.22
CA GLU A 42 -2.91 1.33 -10.32
C GLU A 42 -2.31 0.02 -9.81
N LEU A 43 -2.84 -1.10 -10.28
CA LEU A 43 -2.35 -2.43 -9.92
C LEU A 43 -1.33 -2.94 -10.94
N ASP A 44 -0.30 -3.62 -10.44
CA ASP A 44 0.66 -4.31 -11.30
C ASP A 44 -0.02 -5.41 -12.13
N LYS A 45 0.41 -5.58 -13.38
CA LYS A 45 -0.16 -6.58 -14.30
C LYS A 45 -0.09 -8.01 -13.74
N SER A 46 0.89 -8.31 -12.90
CA SER A 46 1.12 -9.62 -12.28
C SER A 46 0.03 -10.06 -11.30
N VAL A 47 -0.83 -9.13 -10.84
CA VAL A 47 -1.96 -9.42 -9.95
C VAL A 47 -3.34 -9.29 -10.64
N LEU A 48 -3.42 -8.69 -11.83
CA LEU A 48 -4.70 -8.42 -12.51
C LEU A 48 -5.47 -9.69 -12.88
N ASN A 49 -4.79 -10.79 -13.22
CA ASN A 49 -5.43 -12.06 -13.54
C ASN A 49 -5.66 -12.95 -12.31
N LYS A 50 -5.42 -12.44 -11.09
CA LYS A 50 -5.58 -13.15 -9.83
C LYS A 50 -6.54 -12.34 -8.95
N PRO A 51 -7.87 -12.55 -9.06
CA PRO A 51 -8.87 -11.68 -8.43
C PRO A 51 -8.67 -11.46 -6.93
N ALA A 52 -8.31 -12.51 -6.19
CA ALA A 52 -8.02 -12.42 -4.77
C ALA A 52 -6.86 -11.47 -4.45
N LEU A 53 -5.76 -11.56 -5.21
CA LEU A 53 -4.61 -10.68 -5.07
C LEU A 53 -4.96 -9.25 -5.47
N ALA A 54 -5.64 -9.06 -6.60
CA ALA A 54 -6.07 -7.74 -7.06
C ALA A 54 -6.92 -7.01 -6.00
N ILE A 55 -7.84 -7.71 -5.32
CA ILE A 55 -8.69 -7.14 -4.27
C ILE A 55 -7.85 -6.61 -3.10
N VAL A 56 -7.00 -7.46 -2.51
CA VAL A 56 -6.25 -7.06 -1.30
C VAL A 56 -5.20 -5.97 -1.60
N TRP A 57 -4.58 -6.02 -2.79
CA TRP A 57 -3.66 -4.97 -3.22
C TRP A 57 -4.38 -3.65 -3.50
N ARG A 58 -5.57 -3.68 -4.10
CA ARG A 58 -6.39 -2.46 -4.27
C ARG A 58 -6.72 -1.83 -2.92
N GLN A 59 -7.17 -2.64 -1.96
CA GLN A 59 -7.48 -2.17 -0.60
C GLN A 59 -6.26 -1.59 0.11
N TYR A 60 -5.08 -2.19 -0.08
CA TYR A 60 -3.81 -1.59 0.37
C TYR A 60 -3.57 -0.22 -0.27
N GLY A 61 -3.77 -0.09 -1.58
CA GLY A 61 -3.65 1.18 -2.30
C GLY A 61 -4.63 2.25 -1.82
N GLU A 62 -5.88 1.88 -1.58
CA GLU A 62 -6.93 2.75 -1.03
C GLU A 62 -6.52 3.31 0.34
N LEU A 63 -6.00 2.47 1.23
CA LEU A 63 -5.52 2.92 2.53
C LEU A 63 -4.29 3.82 2.42
N LYS A 64 -3.37 3.55 1.48
CA LYS A 64 -2.24 4.46 1.19
C LYS A 64 -2.73 5.82 0.69
N VAL A 65 -3.78 5.85 -0.13
CA VAL A 65 -4.40 7.12 -0.56
C VAL A 65 -5.00 7.84 0.65
N LYS A 66 -5.80 7.16 1.48
CA LYS A 66 -6.36 7.74 2.71
C LYS A 66 -5.27 8.31 3.61
N TRP A 67 -4.13 7.63 3.72
CA TRP A 67 -2.97 8.14 4.44
C TRP A 67 -2.45 9.46 3.87
N ARG A 68 -2.31 9.55 2.55
CA ARG A 68 -1.81 10.74 1.85
C ARG A 68 -2.75 11.93 1.89
N THR A 69 -4.05 11.67 1.99
CA THR A 69 -5.09 12.68 1.85
C THR A 69 -5.65 13.17 3.18
N GLU A 70 -5.73 12.29 4.17
CA GLU A 70 -6.42 12.55 5.44
C GLU A 70 -5.46 12.32 6.61
N ILE A 71 -5.03 11.08 6.83
CA ILE A 71 -4.37 10.67 8.09
C ILE A 71 -3.05 11.40 8.29
N PHE A 72 -2.27 11.64 7.22
CA PHE A 72 -1.00 12.35 7.34
C PHE A 72 -1.19 13.78 7.86
N ARG A 73 -2.19 14.51 7.35
CA ARG A 73 -2.45 15.89 7.79
C ARG A 73 -2.94 15.95 9.23
N GLU A 74 -3.76 14.99 9.64
CA GLU A 74 -4.21 14.87 11.03
C GLU A 74 -3.07 14.57 12.00
N ARG A 75 -2.14 13.69 11.62
CA ARG A 75 -1.04 13.26 12.51
C ARG A 75 0.18 14.16 12.47
N PHE A 76 0.39 14.89 11.38
CA PHE A 76 1.53 15.77 11.15
C PHE A 76 1.05 17.15 10.68
N PRO A 77 0.31 17.91 11.53
CA PRO A 77 -0.28 19.18 11.15
C PRO A 77 0.78 20.23 10.76
N GLU A 78 1.96 20.18 11.38
CA GLU A 78 3.08 21.11 11.12
C GLU A 78 3.93 20.74 9.90
N ALA A 79 3.64 19.63 9.21
CA ALA A 79 4.41 19.23 8.05
C ALA A 79 4.04 20.08 6.81
N GLU A 80 5.01 20.79 6.24
CA GLU A 80 4.80 21.62 5.03
C GLU A 80 4.29 20.79 3.84
N SER A 81 4.80 19.57 3.68
CA SER A 81 4.43 18.68 2.59
C SER A 81 4.34 17.22 3.02
N TYR A 82 3.54 16.44 2.26
CA TYR A 82 3.45 15.00 2.46
C TYR A 82 4.81 14.34 2.24
N HIS A 83 5.19 13.47 3.17
CA HIS A 83 6.27 12.53 3.03
C HIS A 83 5.81 11.17 3.56
N SER A 84 6.34 10.09 3.00
CA SER A 84 5.98 8.76 3.49
C SER A 84 6.61 8.52 4.86
N THR A 85 5.81 7.96 5.78
CA THR A 85 6.21 7.69 7.16
C THR A 85 6.31 6.19 7.43
N PHE A 86 6.97 5.83 8.52
CA PHE A 86 7.01 4.45 8.96
C PHE A 86 5.63 3.94 9.36
N GLU A 87 4.86 4.77 10.06
CA GLU A 87 3.51 4.47 10.53
C GLU A 87 2.57 4.20 9.37
N GLU A 88 2.67 4.98 8.28
CA GLU A 88 1.93 4.74 7.05
C GLU A 88 2.19 3.32 6.52
N GLU A 89 3.46 2.96 6.31
CA GLU A 89 3.78 1.66 5.75
C GLU A 89 3.44 0.53 6.72
N TYR A 90 3.66 0.73 8.02
CA TYR A 90 3.29 -0.23 9.07
C TYR A 90 1.79 -0.52 9.05
N GLU A 91 0.94 0.51 9.10
CA GLU A 91 -0.52 0.34 9.11
C GLU A 91 -1.02 -0.26 7.79
N CYS A 92 -0.53 0.23 6.65
CA CYS A 92 -0.97 -0.27 5.36
C CYS A 92 -0.59 -1.74 5.17
N ARG A 93 0.61 -2.16 5.58
CA ARG A 93 1.04 -3.56 5.48
C ARG A 93 0.33 -4.47 6.46
N LYS A 94 0.06 -3.98 7.68
CA LYS A 94 -0.73 -4.72 8.66
C LYS A 94 -2.12 -4.99 8.09
N PHE A 95 -2.76 -3.96 7.54
CA PHE A 95 -4.06 -4.06 6.88
C PHE A 95 -4.05 -5.01 5.70
N LEU A 96 -3.02 -4.97 4.84
CA LEU A 96 -2.87 -5.93 3.72
C LEU A 96 -2.82 -7.38 4.22
N ALA A 97 -2.06 -7.66 5.28
CA ALA A 97 -2.03 -9.00 5.87
C ALA A 97 -3.37 -9.42 6.47
N GLU A 98 -4.07 -8.52 7.16
CA GLU A 98 -5.41 -8.78 7.71
C GLU A 98 -6.42 -9.10 6.59
N LYS A 99 -6.41 -8.34 5.49
CA LYS A 99 -7.28 -8.61 4.33
C LYS A 99 -6.94 -9.89 3.61
N TRP A 100 -5.67 -10.26 3.55
CA TRP A 100 -5.30 -11.58 3.04
C TRP A 100 -5.80 -12.72 3.95
N GLU A 101 -5.64 -12.60 5.26
CA GLU A 101 -6.09 -13.59 6.25
C GLU A 101 -7.63 -13.75 6.20
N GLU A 102 -8.38 -12.64 6.13
CA GLU A 102 -9.84 -12.64 5.92
C GLU A 102 -10.24 -13.36 4.62
N LEU A 103 -9.55 -13.09 3.52
CA LEU A 103 -9.84 -13.70 2.23
C LEU A 103 -9.57 -15.21 2.25
N GLN A 104 -8.49 -15.65 2.89
CA GLN A 104 -8.15 -17.07 3.00
C GLN A 104 -9.21 -17.86 3.79
N ASN A 105 -9.78 -17.26 4.82
CA ASN A 105 -10.85 -17.88 5.61
C ASN A 105 -12.16 -18.05 4.82
N THR A 106 -12.35 -17.28 3.75
CA THR A 106 -13.56 -17.33 2.91
C THR A 106 -13.36 -18.08 1.60
N ARG A 107 -12.12 -18.20 1.09
CA ARG A 107 -11.77 -18.86 -0.18
C ARG A 107 -10.40 -19.54 -0.11
N ALA A 108 -10.37 -20.75 0.44
CA ALA A 108 -9.15 -21.49 0.82
C ALA A 108 -8.18 -21.92 -0.31
N SER A 109 -8.44 -21.60 -1.58
CA SER A 109 -7.63 -22.11 -2.71
C SER A 109 -6.53 -21.16 -3.20
N HIS A 110 -6.49 -19.93 -2.71
CA HIS A 110 -5.49 -18.96 -3.15
C HIS A 110 -4.20 -19.11 -2.33
N LYS A 111 -3.04 -19.06 -2.99
CA LYS A 111 -1.74 -19.07 -2.33
C LYS A 111 -0.87 -17.97 -2.90
N ASP A 112 -0.16 -17.30 -2.01
CA ASP A 112 0.79 -16.26 -2.37
C ASP A 112 1.89 -16.21 -1.33
N ALA A 113 3.12 -16.55 -1.74
CA ALA A 113 4.23 -16.72 -0.81
C ALA A 113 4.57 -15.42 -0.06
N TYR A 114 4.42 -14.27 -0.71
CA TYR A 114 4.66 -12.98 -0.07
C TYR A 114 3.60 -12.68 1.00
N LEU A 115 2.32 -12.80 0.65
CA LEU A 115 1.24 -12.51 1.59
C LEU A 115 1.17 -13.52 2.74
N GLU A 116 1.50 -14.80 2.50
CA GLU A 116 1.66 -15.81 3.54
C GLU A 116 2.79 -15.43 4.52
N ASN A 117 3.93 -14.98 4.00
CA ASN A 117 5.02 -14.45 4.83
C ASN A 117 4.61 -13.20 5.59
N LEU A 118 3.85 -12.29 4.97
CA LEU A 118 3.36 -11.07 5.60
C LEU A 118 2.43 -11.37 6.77
N VAL A 119 1.52 -12.35 6.62
CA VAL A 119 0.66 -12.84 7.71
C VAL A 119 1.48 -13.46 8.84
N LYS A 120 2.46 -14.32 8.52
CA LYS A 120 3.35 -14.90 9.55
C LYS A 120 4.06 -13.84 10.38
N VAL A 121 4.59 -12.81 9.74
CA VAL A 121 5.31 -11.75 10.45
C VAL A 121 4.38 -10.81 11.20
N LYS A 122 3.16 -10.53 10.67
CA LYS A 122 2.10 -9.81 11.42
C LYS A 122 1.76 -10.53 12.73
N ASN A 123 1.62 -11.85 12.67
CA ASN A 123 1.27 -12.68 13.82
C ASN A 123 2.47 -12.98 14.73
N SER A 124 3.65 -12.42 14.42
CA SER A 124 4.82 -12.45 15.27
C SER A 124 4.99 -11.13 16.04
N ARG A 125 5.98 -11.06 16.93
CA ARG A 125 6.37 -9.80 17.57
C ARG A 125 7.21 -8.87 16.68
N TYR A 126 7.65 -9.33 15.50
CA TYR A 126 8.68 -8.68 14.68
C TYR A 126 8.13 -7.83 13.51
N PHE A 127 6.86 -7.43 13.56
CA PHE A 127 6.26 -6.71 12.43
C PHE A 127 6.92 -5.34 12.21
N ARG A 128 7.31 -4.63 13.27
CA ARG A 128 8.01 -3.34 13.16
C ARG A 128 9.39 -3.51 12.52
N GLU A 129 10.13 -4.53 12.94
CA GLU A 129 11.45 -4.90 12.44
C GLU A 129 11.38 -5.29 10.96
N TYR A 130 10.32 -5.98 10.54
CA TYR A 130 10.05 -6.30 9.14
C TYR A 130 9.86 -5.04 8.31
N ILE A 131 8.98 -4.13 8.72
CA ILE A 131 8.72 -2.87 8.00
C ILE A 131 10.00 -2.05 7.89
N TYR A 132 10.72 -1.90 9.01
CA TYR A 132 11.99 -1.20 9.05
C TYR A 132 13.06 -1.85 8.16
N SER A 133 13.21 -3.18 8.20
CA SER A 133 14.27 -3.87 7.47
C SER A 133 14.11 -3.84 5.95
N TYR A 134 12.86 -3.78 5.45
CA TYR A 134 12.59 -3.95 4.02
C TYR A 134 12.02 -2.73 3.31
N PHE A 135 11.35 -1.84 4.04
CA PHE A 135 10.65 -0.70 3.46
C PHE A 135 11.21 0.65 3.90
N LYS A 136 12.21 0.66 4.79
CA LYS A 136 12.83 1.90 5.27
C LYS A 136 13.14 2.87 4.13
N LYS A 137 12.74 4.12 4.36
CA LYS A 137 13.12 5.28 3.56
C LYS A 137 14.08 6.15 4.37
N GLY A 138 14.89 6.95 3.68
CA GLY A 138 15.87 7.85 4.32
C GLY A 138 15.22 8.90 5.23
N SER A 139 13.98 9.30 4.91
CA SER A 139 13.20 10.27 5.69
C SER A 139 12.64 9.73 7.01
N TRP A 140 12.69 8.42 7.25
CA TRP A 140 12.10 7.83 8.45
C TRP A 140 13.01 8.03 9.65
N ASN A 141 12.55 8.84 10.60
CA ASN A 141 13.19 9.00 11.89
C ASN A 141 12.70 7.92 12.86
N ILE A 142 13.44 6.79 12.92
CA ILE A 142 13.16 5.71 13.86
C ILE A 142 14.35 5.46 14.75
N ASP A 143 14.06 5.42 16.03
CA ASP A 143 14.93 4.92 17.08
C ASP A 143 15.15 3.40 16.90
N LYS A 144 16.31 3.04 16.35
CA LYS A 144 16.67 1.65 16.05
C LYS A 144 16.89 0.83 17.31
N ASP A 145 17.21 1.48 18.43
CA ASP A 145 17.51 0.80 19.69
C ASP A 145 16.25 0.21 20.33
N LYS A 146 15.07 0.62 19.84
CA LYS A 146 13.76 0.06 20.19
C LYS A 146 13.33 -1.10 19.30
N LEU A 147 14.17 -1.55 18.37
CA LEU A 147 13.88 -2.65 17.43
C LEU A 147 14.76 -3.86 17.70
N TYR A 148 14.16 -5.04 17.71
CA TYR A 148 14.85 -6.33 17.92
C TYR A 148 15.39 -6.89 16.60
N LEU A 149 16.25 -6.13 15.91
CA LEU A 149 16.66 -6.42 14.53
C LEU A 149 17.45 -7.72 14.39
N ASP A 150 18.29 -8.05 15.38
CA ASP A 150 19.08 -9.29 15.37
C ASP A 150 18.21 -10.51 15.65
N GLU A 151 17.27 -10.41 16.58
CA GLU A 151 16.28 -11.46 16.85
C GLU A 151 15.35 -11.66 15.66
N PHE A 152 14.91 -10.57 15.03
CA PHE A 152 14.14 -10.65 13.79
C PHE A 152 14.94 -11.34 12.70
N LYS A 153 16.24 -11.05 12.58
CA LYS A 153 17.12 -11.71 11.61
C LYS A 153 17.20 -13.22 11.81
N LYS A 154 17.30 -13.69 13.04
CA LYS A 154 17.27 -15.13 13.35
C LYS A 154 15.88 -15.72 13.09
N TRP A 155 14.83 -15.04 13.55
CA TRP A 155 13.45 -15.53 13.40
C TRP A 155 13.06 -15.71 11.93
N ARG A 156 13.36 -14.74 11.06
CA ARG A 156 13.01 -14.81 9.63
C ARG A 156 13.69 -15.97 8.92
N GLU A 157 14.93 -16.31 9.27
CA GLU A 157 15.69 -17.41 8.66
C GLU A 157 15.02 -18.76 8.92
N MET A 158 14.31 -18.89 10.05
CA MET A 158 13.59 -20.11 10.43
C MET A 158 12.13 -20.14 9.95
N ASN A 159 11.49 -18.98 9.73
CA ASN A 159 10.02 -18.90 9.57
C ASN A 159 9.55 -18.42 8.19
N MET A 160 10.40 -17.70 7.45
CA MET A 160 10.05 -17.09 6.17
C MET A 160 10.85 -17.72 5.02
N SER A 161 10.14 -18.10 3.97
CA SER A 161 10.73 -18.62 2.73
C SER A 161 10.18 -17.85 1.54
N GLY A 162 11.00 -17.57 0.53
CA GLY A 162 10.55 -16.87 -0.68
C GLY A 162 10.62 -15.33 -0.58
N PRO A 163 9.75 -14.60 -1.29
CA PRO A 163 9.83 -13.15 -1.40
C PRO A 163 9.69 -12.44 -0.06
N LYS A 164 10.54 -11.44 0.12
CA LYS A 164 10.73 -10.70 1.37
C LYS A 164 10.04 -9.33 1.38
N LYS A 165 9.79 -8.78 0.19
CA LYS A 165 9.09 -7.52 -0.03
C LYS A 165 8.48 -7.55 -1.43
N GLU A 166 7.22 -7.14 -1.55
CA GLU A 166 6.55 -6.93 -2.82
C GLU A 166 5.63 -5.72 -2.70
N THR A 167 5.40 -5.02 -3.80
CA THR A 167 4.40 -3.95 -3.89
C THR A 167 3.82 -3.99 -5.28
N HIS A 168 2.53 -4.31 -5.36
CA HIS A 168 1.80 -4.45 -6.63
C HIS A 168 0.85 -3.29 -6.88
N VAL A 169 1.15 -2.13 -6.29
CA VAL A 169 0.34 -0.91 -6.35
C VAL A 169 1.25 0.28 -6.62
N GLU A 170 0.86 1.10 -7.59
CA GLU A 170 1.37 2.44 -7.82
C GLU A 170 0.26 3.46 -7.56
N LEU A 171 0.60 4.58 -6.92
CA LEU A 171 -0.32 5.69 -6.72
C LEU A 171 0.07 6.86 -7.62
N LYS A 172 -0.79 7.22 -8.57
CA LYS A 172 -0.55 8.39 -9.42
C LYS A 172 -1.35 9.58 -8.93
N LYS A 173 -0.65 10.71 -8.73
CA LYS A 173 -1.26 11.99 -8.40
C LYS A 173 -1.75 12.63 -9.70
N ILE A 174 -3.00 13.07 -9.72
CA ILE A 174 -3.59 13.89 -10.78
C ILE A 174 -3.92 15.24 -10.15
N GLU A 175 -3.27 16.29 -10.65
CA GLU A 175 -3.57 17.66 -10.26
C GLU A 175 -4.66 18.17 -11.20
N LEU A 176 -5.83 18.50 -10.63
CA LEU A 176 -6.88 19.13 -11.40
C LEU A 176 -6.62 20.63 -11.45
N ALA A 177 -6.51 21.19 -12.65
CA ALA A 177 -6.56 22.63 -12.84
C ALA A 177 -7.95 23.14 -12.43
N GLU A 178 -7.99 24.23 -11.68
CA GLU A 178 -9.24 24.95 -11.42
C GLU A 178 -9.76 25.55 -12.74
N TRP A 179 -11.05 25.35 -13.03
CA TRP A 179 -11.77 25.95 -14.15
C TRP A 179 -12.52 27.19 -13.66
#